data_AF-A0A328WSM2-F1
#
_entry.id   AF-A0A328WSM2-F1
#
_cell.length_a   1.000
_cell.length_b   1.000
_cell.length_c   1.000
_cell.angle_alpha   90.00
_cell.angle_beta   90.00
_cell.angle_gamma   90.00
#
_symmetry.space_group_name_H-M   'P 1'
#
loop_
_entity.id
_entity.type
_entity.pdbx_description
1 polymer ?
#
loop_
_entity_poly.entity_id
_entity_poly.type
_entity_poly.pdbx_seq_one_letter_code
_entity_poly.pdbx_strand_id
1 'polypeptide(L)'
;MKFFQRLEEKYSWFKYVGNRYVLVLIFFAVWMLFLDNYSYLEHRVLNKELDELETNKNYYQDEIKKDCLDIKRLNNPDQIEKYAREKYYMKRDSEDIYIIEFEEEMLEEVNNKSL
;
A
#
# COMPACT_ATOMS: atom_id res chain seq x y z
N MET A 1 23.76 -51.83 -18.02
CA MET A 1 22.51 -51.22 -17.53
C MET A 1 21.60 -52.28 -16.88
N LYS A 2 21.96 -52.79 -15.69
CA LYS A 2 21.15 -53.80 -14.94
C LYS A 2 20.25 -53.18 -13.86
N PHE A 3 20.19 -51.84 -13.82
CA PHE A 3 19.46 -51.09 -12.78
C PHE A 3 17.98 -50.93 -13.14
N PHE A 4 17.68 -50.61 -14.40
CA PHE A 4 16.32 -50.43 -14.90
C PHE A 4 15.50 -51.74 -14.93
N GLN A 5 16.13 -52.88 -15.24
CA GLN A 5 15.46 -54.19 -15.24
C GLN A 5 14.93 -54.59 -13.85
N ARG A 6 15.63 -54.20 -12.76
CA ARG A 6 15.19 -54.50 -11.39
C ARG A 6 14.05 -53.61 -10.88
N LEU A 7 13.88 -52.44 -11.50
CA LEU A 7 12.79 -51.51 -11.14
C LEU A 7 11.47 -51.91 -11.80
N GLU A 8 11.55 -52.48 -13.00
CA GLU A 8 10.38 -52.89 -13.80
C GLU A 8 9.63 -54.10 -13.20
N GLU A 9 10.32 -55.05 -12.57
CA GLU A 9 9.70 -56.23 -11.94
C GLU A 9 8.96 -55.92 -10.63
N LYS A 10 9.36 -54.86 -9.91
CA LYS A 10 8.85 -54.58 -8.56
C LYS A 10 7.55 -53.77 -8.55
N TYR A 11 7.27 -53.01 -9.62
CA TYR A 11 6.18 -52.05 -9.63
C TYR A 11 5.44 -52.03 -10.98
N SER A 12 4.26 -52.67 -11.00
CA SER A 12 3.41 -52.84 -12.19
C SER A 12 2.97 -51.51 -12.85
N TRP A 13 3.09 -50.38 -12.14
CA TRP A 13 2.75 -49.05 -12.65
C TRP A 13 3.80 -48.47 -13.61
N PHE A 14 5.04 -48.99 -13.64
CA PHE A 14 6.08 -48.53 -14.56
C PHE A 14 5.73 -48.79 -16.04
N LYS A 15 4.93 -49.82 -16.34
CA LYS A 15 4.44 -50.08 -17.71
C LYS A 15 3.52 -48.98 -18.23
N TYR A 16 2.75 -48.34 -17.36
CA TYR A 16 1.89 -47.22 -17.72
C TYR A 16 2.68 -45.92 -17.84
N VAL A 17 3.68 -45.70 -16.99
CA VAL A 17 4.54 -44.50 -17.02
C VAL A 17 5.57 -44.53 -18.14
N GLY A 18 5.94 -45.72 -18.64
CA GLY A 18 6.83 -45.87 -19.81
C GLY A 18 6.20 -45.50 -21.16
N ASN A 19 4.89 -45.20 -21.19
CA ASN A 19 4.23 -44.74 -22.41
C ASN A 19 4.66 -43.31 -22.74
N ARG A 20 5.14 -43.08 -23.98
CA ARG A 20 5.59 -41.76 -24.47
C ARG A 20 4.53 -40.67 -24.25
N TYR A 21 3.25 -41.00 -24.35
CA TYR A 21 2.16 -40.05 -24.09
C TYR A 21 2.09 -39.63 -22.62
N VAL A 22 2.31 -40.55 -21.68
CA VAL A 22 2.28 -40.27 -20.24
C VAL A 22 3.48 -39.43 -19.82
N LEU A 23 4.66 -39.69 -20.39
CA LEU A 23 5.85 -38.87 -20.14
C LEU A 23 5.68 -37.44 -20.65
N VAL A 24 5.11 -37.25 -21.85
CA VAL A 24 4.82 -35.92 -22.38
C VAL A 24 3.77 -35.20 -21.53
N LEU A 25 2.74 -35.91 -21.04
CA LEU A 25 1.70 -35.34 -20.19
C LEU A 25 2.27 -34.94 -18.81
N ILE A 26 3.12 -35.77 -18.21
CA ILE A 26 3.80 -35.44 -16.95
C ILE A 26 4.73 -34.24 -17.14
N PHE A 27 5.52 -34.21 -18.22
CA PHE A 27 6.36 -33.05 -18.53
C PHE A 27 5.53 -31.78 -18.73
N PHE A 28 4.42 -31.87 -19.45
CA PHE A 28 3.51 -30.76 -19.67
C PHE A 28 2.83 -30.31 -18.37
N ALA A 29 2.39 -31.23 -17.52
CA ALA A 29 1.81 -30.91 -16.22
C ALA A 29 2.83 -30.25 -15.29
N VAL A 30 4.07 -30.76 -15.25
CA VAL A 30 5.16 -30.14 -14.50
C VAL A 30 5.49 -28.75 -15.07
N TRP A 31 5.50 -28.58 -16.39
CA TRP A 31 5.70 -27.28 -17.02
C TRP A 31 4.59 -26.28 -16.67
N MET A 32 3.33 -26.69 -16.75
CA MET A 32 2.18 -25.85 -16.39
C MET A 32 2.16 -25.52 -14.88
N LEU A 33 2.66 -26.41 -14.01
CA LEU A 33 2.65 -26.18 -12.56
C LEU A 33 3.86 -25.38 -12.07
N PHE A 34 5.05 -25.60 -12.63
CA PHE A 34 6.28 -24.95 -12.19
C PHE A 34 6.66 -23.72 -13.01
N LEU A 35 6.31 -23.68 -14.30
CA LEU A 35 6.66 -22.57 -15.19
C LEU A 35 5.51 -21.60 -15.43
N ASP A 36 4.24 -22.05 -15.36
CA ASP A 36 3.06 -21.24 -15.72
C ASP A 36 2.31 -20.72 -14.48
N ASN A 37 2.80 -19.68 -13.81
CA ASN A 37 1.99 -18.81 -12.94
C ASN A 37 1.47 -19.33 -11.58
N TYR A 38 1.66 -20.58 -11.14
CA TYR A 38 1.27 -20.97 -9.75
C TYR A 38 2.33 -20.58 -8.70
N SER A 39 2.82 -19.34 -8.80
CA SER A 39 3.78 -18.80 -7.87
C SER A 39 3.07 -18.40 -6.59
N TYR A 40 3.29 -19.15 -5.51
CA TYR A 40 2.95 -18.72 -4.14
C TYR A 40 3.48 -17.30 -3.83
N LEU A 41 4.55 -16.86 -4.50
CA LEU A 41 5.07 -15.51 -4.37
C LEU A 41 4.13 -14.46 -4.99
N GLU A 42 3.45 -14.79 -6.07
CA GLU A 42 2.54 -13.87 -6.76
C GLU A 42 1.30 -13.58 -5.92
N HIS A 43 0.74 -14.60 -5.27
CA HIS A 43 -0.31 -14.39 -4.27
C HIS A 43 0.17 -13.55 -3.07
N ARG A 44 1.44 -13.67 -2.66
CA ARG A 44 2.00 -12.83 -1.58
C ARG A 44 2.15 -11.37 -2.01
N VAL A 45 2.58 -11.12 -3.24
CA VAL A 45 2.65 -9.76 -3.79
C VAL A 45 1.26 -9.16 -3.88
N LEU A 46 0.30 -9.90 -4.43
CA LEU A 46 -1.07 -9.44 -4.58
C LEU A 46 -1.74 -9.19 -3.21
N ASN A 47 -1.50 -10.04 -2.21
CA ASN A 47 -1.99 -9.82 -0.85
C ASN A 47 -1.38 -8.58 -0.20
N LYS A 48 -0.10 -8.29 -0.48
CA LYS A 48 0.56 -7.08 0.02
C LYS A 48 -0.04 -5.83 -0.64
N GLU A 49 -0.25 -5.86 -1.94
CA GLU A 49 -0.92 -4.76 -2.66
C GLU A 49 -2.35 -4.54 -2.13
N LEU A 50 -3.08 -5.61 -1.83
CA LEU A 50 -4.41 -5.55 -1.20
C LEU A 50 -4.37 -4.85 0.16
N ASP A 51 -3.43 -5.23 1.03
CA ASP A 51 -3.28 -4.66 2.36
C ASP A 51 -2.88 -3.17 2.31
N GLU A 52 -1.99 -2.81 1.38
CA GLU A 52 -1.63 -1.40 1.11
C GLU A 52 -2.85 -0.60 0.62
N LEU A 53 -3.65 -1.15 -0.30
CA LEU A 53 -4.85 -0.50 -0.80
C LEU A 53 -5.90 -0.30 0.30
N GLU A 54 -6.11 -1.31 1.15
CA GLU A 54 -7.07 -1.27 2.24
C GLU A 54 -6.63 -0.29 3.33
N THR A 55 -5.34 -0.25 3.66
CA THR A 55 -4.77 0.73 4.58
C THR A 55 -4.95 2.15 4.05
N ASN A 56 -4.65 2.39 2.78
CA ASN A 56 -4.83 3.69 2.13
C ASN A 56 -6.31 4.11 2.14
N LYS A 57 -7.22 3.19 1.81
CA LYS A 57 -8.66 3.43 1.87
C LYS A 57 -9.10 3.85 3.26
N ASN A 58 -8.68 3.13 4.31
CA ASN A 58 -9.03 3.46 5.69
C ASN A 58 -8.48 4.82 6.10
N TYR A 59 -7.23 5.13 5.74
CA TYR A 59 -6.62 6.43 5.99
C TYR A 59 -7.44 7.58 5.39
N TYR A 60 -7.78 7.51 4.10
CA TYR A 60 -8.57 8.56 3.44
C TYR A 60 -10.00 8.65 3.99
N GLN A 61 -10.62 7.54 4.36
CA GLN A 61 -11.94 7.56 4.98
C GLN A 61 -11.92 8.29 6.33
N ASP A 62 -10.85 8.15 7.11
CA ASP A 62 -10.72 8.84 8.39
C ASP A 62 -10.34 10.31 8.25
N GLU A 63 -9.50 10.66 7.26
CA GLU A 63 -9.28 12.06 6.85
C GLU A 63 -10.58 12.75 6.46
N ILE A 64 -11.38 12.13 5.58
CA ILE A 64 -12.67 12.69 5.14
C ILE A 64 -13.62 12.91 6.34
N LYS A 65 -13.62 12.00 7.33
CA LYS A 65 -14.42 12.19 8.54
C LYS A 65 -13.94 13.39 9.36
N LYS A 66 -12.62 13.56 9.52
CA LYS A 66 -12.03 14.72 10.22
C LYS A 66 -12.38 16.01 9.49
N ASP A 67 -12.15 16.06 8.19
CA ASP A 67 -12.47 17.23 7.36
C ASP A 67 -13.95 17.58 7.44
N CYS A 68 -14.84 16.58 7.43
CA CYS A 68 -16.27 16.82 7.58
C CYS A 68 -16.63 17.41 8.95
N LEU A 69 -15.94 17.01 10.02
CA LEU A 69 -16.10 17.61 11.35
C LEU A 69 -15.56 19.05 11.37
N ASP A 70 -14.44 19.31 10.71
CA ASP A 70 -13.84 20.64 10.65
C ASP A 70 -14.67 21.60 9.78
N ILE A 71 -15.22 21.13 8.65
CA ILE A 71 -16.19 21.89 7.86
C ILE A 71 -17.45 22.21 8.69
N LYS A 72 -17.95 21.27 9.50
CA LYS A 72 -19.09 21.54 10.39
C LYS A 72 -18.76 22.58 11.46
N ARG A 73 -17.53 22.60 11.98
CA ARG A 73 -17.04 23.64 12.89
C ARG A 73 -17.00 25.01 12.20
N LEU A 74 -16.50 25.02 10.97
CA LEU A 74 -16.46 26.17 10.07
C LEU A 74 -17.84 26.57 9.51
N ASN A 75 -18.95 25.91 9.83
CA ASN A 75 -20.28 26.43 9.48
C ASN A 75 -20.72 27.60 10.39
N ASN A 76 -20.01 27.83 11.49
CA ASN A 76 -20.27 28.95 12.36
C ASN A 76 -19.47 30.17 11.88
N PRO A 77 -20.10 31.33 11.61
CA PRO A 77 -19.41 32.53 11.12
C PRO A 77 -18.30 32.99 12.07
N ASP A 78 -18.49 32.85 13.38
CA ASP A 78 -17.48 33.18 14.38
C ASP A 78 -16.23 32.29 14.29
N GLN A 79 -16.40 31.00 13.96
CA GLN A 79 -15.27 30.07 13.80
C GLN A 79 -14.54 30.29 12.47
N ILE A 80 -15.26 30.65 11.41
CA ILE A 80 -14.64 31.08 10.14
C ILE A 80 -13.79 32.33 10.38
N GLU A 81 -14.34 33.35 11.04
CA GLU A 81 -13.63 34.60 11.29
C GLU A 81 -12.37 34.35 12.14
N LYS A 82 -12.48 33.52 13.18
CA LYS A 82 -11.32 33.12 13.99
C LYS A 82 -10.25 32.42 13.16
N TYR A 83 -10.63 31.43 12.34
CA TYR A 83 -9.68 30.70 11.48
C TYR A 83 -9.02 31.61 10.44
N ALA A 84 -9.77 32.50 9.81
CA ALA A 84 -9.25 33.47 8.84
C ALA A 84 -8.26 34.45 9.49
N ARG A 85 -8.51 34.87 10.74
CA ARG A 85 -7.61 35.74 11.50
C ARG A 85 -6.35 35.03 11.97
N GLU A 86 -6.44 33.80 12.47
CA GLU A 86 -5.29 33.05 12.99
C GLU A 86 -4.40 32.48 11.88
N LYS A 87 -4.98 31.97 10.79
CA LYS A 87 -4.23 31.27 9.74
C LYS A 87 -3.77 32.18 8.60
N TYR A 88 -4.59 33.18 8.27
CA TYR A 88 -4.38 34.04 7.10
C TYR A 88 -4.23 35.53 7.46
N TYR A 89 -4.26 35.88 8.76
CA TYR A 89 -4.14 37.25 9.23
C TYR A 89 -5.11 38.22 8.54
N MET A 90 -6.34 37.75 8.24
CA MET A 90 -7.36 38.61 7.65
C MET A 90 -7.82 39.68 8.65
N LYS A 91 -7.98 40.92 8.17
CA LYS A 91 -8.52 42.06 8.94
C LYS A 91 -9.68 42.73 8.24
N ARG A 92 -10.45 43.50 9.01
CA ARG A 92 -11.41 44.47 8.47
C ARG A 92 -10.69 45.78 8.16
N ASP A 93 -11.25 46.59 7.27
CA ASP A 93 -10.65 47.88 6.88
C ASP A 93 -10.49 48.86 8.04
N SER A 94 -11.28 48.69 9.10
CA SER A 94 -11.25 49.51 10.33
C SER A 94 -10.32 48.99 11.42
N GLU A 95 -9.47 48.00 11.13
CA GLU A 95 -8.60 47.34 12.11
C GLU A 95 -7.14 47.31 11.64
N ASP A 96 -6.21 47.40 12.59
CA ASP A 96 -4.76 47.26 12.36
C ASP A 96 -4.24 46.00 13.04
N ILE A 97 -3.47 45.19 12.29
CA ILE A 97 -2.84 43.97 12.79
C ILE A 97 -1.39 44.30 13.16
N TYR A 98 -1.00 43.89 14.37
CA TYR A 98 0.39 43.90 14.83
C TYR A 98 0.85 42.46 14.96
N ILE A 99 1.93 42.10 14.25
CA ILE A 99 2.62 40.82 14.42
C ILE A 99 3.80 41.10 15.35
N ILE A 100 3.85 40.42 16.49
CA ILE A 100 4.92 40.55 17.48
C ILE A 100 5.77 39.30 17.38
N GLU A 101 6.98 39.47 16.86
CA GLU A 101 7.97 38.40 16.74
C GLU A 101 9.01 38.57 17.85
N PHE A 102 9.30 37.49 18.57
CA PHE A 102 10.37 37.48 19.56
C PHE A 102 11.69 37.02 18.90
N GLU A 103 12.80 37.65 19.29
CA GLU A 103 14.12 37.44 18.68
C GLU A 103 14.60 35.97 18.81
N GLU A 104 14.13 35.24 19.83
CA GLU A 104 14.40 33.81 20.02
C GLU A 104 13.69 32.92 18.97
N GLU A 105 12.46 33.25 18.60
CA GLU A 105 11.66 32.49 17.62
C GLU A 105 12.20 32.67 16.18
N MET A 106 12.72 33.86 15.87
CA MET A 106 13.38 34.16 14.61
C MET A 106 14.62 33.28 14.37
N LEU A 107 15.40 33.00 15.41
CA LEU A 107 16.60 32.17 15.33
C LEU A 107 16.26 30.69 15.11
N GLU A 108 15.17 30.19 15.67
CA GLU A 108 14.69 28.83 15.41
C GLU A 108 14.13 28.65 14.00
N GLU A 109 13.38 29.63 13.49
CA GLU A 109 12.81 29.54 12.13
C GLU A 109 13.89 29.58 11.04
N VAL A 110 14.94 30.39 11.23
CA VAL A 110 16.10 30.45 10.33
C VAL A 110 16.88 29.13 10.34
N ASN A 111 17.13 28.55 11.51
CA ASN A 111 17.83 27.26 11.60
C ASN A 111 17.04 26.13 10.91
N ASN A 112 15.71 26.08 11.09
CA ASN A 112 14.87 25.03 10.52
C ASN A 112 14.65 25.17 9.00
N LYS A 113 14.70 26.38 8.43
CA LYS A 113 14.64 26.61 6.96
C LYS A 113 15.99 26.42 6.24
N SER A 114 17.10 26.36 6.98
CA SER A 114 18.47 26.24 6.43
C SER A 114 19.00 24.82 6.30
N LEU A 115 18.23 23.83 6.76
CA LEU A 115 18.43 22.39 6.57
C LEU A 115 17.54 21.87 5.43
#